data_AF-Q8EM01-F1
#
_entry.id   AF-Q8EM01-F1
#
_cell.length_a   1.000
_cell.length_b   1.000
_cell.length_c   1.000
_cell.angle_alpha   90.00
_cell.angle_beta   90.00
_cell.angle_gamma   90.00
#
_symmetry.space_group_name_H-M   'P 1'
#
loop_
_entity.id
_entity.type
_entity.pdbx_description
1 polymer ?
#
loop_
_entity_poly.entity_id
_entity_poly.type
_entity_poly.pdbx_seq_one_letter_code
_entity_poly.pdbx_strand_id
1 'polypeptide(L)'
;MLLFIGIISGSIIGLFFYLCQLITNIPVYTLLMNIDYFPIIGEWQHPPILEFSYHIVVSVVLVYMLFFFLRLWNLECKLWAYVSISGVIGLLIYPTTALSDRTPELYDGYAIILWIIGHLIYGFSIGVFRQHSYKT
;
A
#
# COMPACT_ATOMS: atom_id res chain seq x y z
N MET A 1 14.78 3.13 11.72
CA MET A 1 14.83 2.00 10.75
C MET A 1 13.46 1.73 10.15
N LEU A 2 12.47 1.26 10.92
CA LEU A 2 11.11 0.97 10.41
C LEU A 2 10.43 2.18 9.75
N LEU A 3 10.60 3.38 10.30
CA LEU A 3 10.15 4.64 9.68
C LEU A 3 10.60 4.77 8.22
N PHE A 4 11.90 4.63 7.96
CA PHE A 4 12.46 4.74 6.60
C PHE A 4 11.99 3.61 5.70
N ILE A 5 11.82 2.39 6.24
CA ILE A 5 11.27 1.28 5.48
C ILE A 5 9.84 1.61 5.04
N GLY A 6 9.00 2.14 5.92
CA GLY A 6 7.65 2.60 5.56
C GLY A 6 7.66 3.68 4.47
N ILE A 7 8.49 4.72 4.63
CA ILE A 7 8.58 5.80 3.64
C ILE A 7 9.02 5.26 2.27
N ILE A 8 10.09 4.46 2.24
CA ILE A 8 10.65 3.93 0.98
C ILE A 8 9.68 2.94 0.34
N SER A 9 9.17 1.97 1.10
CA SER A 9 8.22 0.97 0.60
C SER A 9 6.91 1.59 0.13
N GLY A 10 6.36 2.56 0.89
CA GLY A 10 5.18 3.31 0.51
C GLY A 10 5.39 4.12 -0.77
N SER A 11 6.58 4.69 -0.95
CA SER A 11 6.96 5.40 -2.19
C SER A 11 7.11 4.45 -3.37
N ILE A 12 7.66 3.24 -3.17
CA ILE A 12 7.80 2.22 -4.22
C ILE A 12 6.44 1.79 -4.76
N ILE A 13 5.48 1.44 -3.89
CA ILE A 13 4.13 1.06 -4.34
C ILE A 13 3.40 2.26 -4.98
N GLY A 14 3.58 3.47 -4.45
CA GLY A 14 3.04 4.69 -5.03
C GLY A 14 3.55 4.93 -6.46
N LEU A 15 4.86 4.83 -6.66
CA LEU A 15 5.47 4.96 -7.99
C LEU A 15 4.99 3.85 -8.93
N PHE A 16 4.90 2.61 -8.45
CA PHE A 16 4.41 1.50 -9.24
C PHE A 16 2.98 1.76 -9.76
N PHE A 17 2.04 2.11 -8.87
CA PHE A 17 0.68 2.39 -9.30
C PHE A 17 0.57 3.63 -10.16
N TYR A 18 1.37 4.67 -9.90
CA TYR A 18 1.41 5.86 -10.75
C TYR A 18 1.76 5.49 -12.18
N LEU A 19 2.80 4.66 -12.38
CA LEU A 19 3.20 4.17 -13.70
C LEU A 19 2.12 3.27 -14.33
N CYS A 20 1.53 2.36 -13.56
CA CYS A 20 0.43 1.52 -14.06
C CYS A 20 -0.75 2.37 -14.53
N GLN A 21 -1.17 3.37 -13.76
CA GLN A 21 -2.26 4.27 -14.13
C GLN A 21 -1.90 5.09 -15.36
N LEU A 22 -0.68 5.61 -15.45
CA LEU A 22 -0.20 6.37 -16.62
C LEU A 22 -0.24 5.53 -17.91
N ILE A 23 0.07 4.24 -17.83
CA ILE A 23 0.14 3.34 -18.99
C ILE A 23 -1.23 2.79 -19.37
N THR A 24 -2.06 2.43 -18.38
CA THR A 24 -3.31 1.69 -18.58
C THR A 24 -4.57 2.57 -18.53
N ASN A 25 -4.45 3.80 -18.04
CA ASN A 25 -5.55 4.71 -17.66
C ASN A 25 -6.48 4.16 -16.57
N ILE A 26 -6.13 3.05 -15.91
CA ILE A 26 -6.92 2.52 -14.80
C ILE A 26 -6.55 3.25 -13.51
N PRO A 27 -7.53 3.77 -12.74
CA PRO A 27 -7.27 4.65 -11.60
C PRO A 27 -6.74 3.95 -10.32
N VAL A 28 -5.81 3.00 -10.44
CA VAL A 28 -5.23 2.26 -9.30
C VAL A 28 -4.34 3.13 -8.40
N TYR A 29 -3.68 4.16 -8.96
CA TYR A 29 -2.95 5.14 -8.14
C TYR A 29 -3.93 6.04 -7.40
N THR A 30 -5.01 6.47 -8.06
CA THR A 30 -6.10 7.20 -7.40
C THR A 30 -6.70 6.39 -6.25
N LEU A 31 -6.90 5.08 -6.42
CA LEU A 31 -7.38 4.19 -5.35
C LEU A 31 -6.42 4.13 -4.16
N LEU A 32 -5.10 4.03 -4.39
CA LEU A 32 -4.09 4.03 -3.32
C LEU A 32 -4.17 5.28 -2.45
N MET A 33 -4.52 6.39 -3.08
CA MET A 33 -4.49 7.74 -2.54
C MET A 33 -5.85 8.19 -2.00
N ASN A 34 -6.89 7.39 -2.24
CA ASN A 34 -8.26 7.76 -2.00
C ASN A 34 -8.54 7.93 -0.51
N ILE A 35 -9.11 9.08 -0.15
CA ILE A 35 -9.53 9.44 1.20
C ILE A 35 -11.02 9.82 1.28
N ASP A 36 -11.78 9.63 0.19
CA ASP A 36 -13.18 10.06 0.08
C ASP A 36 -14.09 9.42 1.14
N TYR A 37 -13.77 8.21 1.58
CA TYR A 37 -14.53 7.47 2.58
C TYR A 37 -14.31 7.97 4.02
N PHE A 38 -13.40 8.93 4.25
CA PHE A 38 -13.24 9.53 5.58
C PHE A 38 -14.19 10.71 5.79
N PRO A 39 -14.99 10.71 6.87
CA PRO A 39 -16.11 11.64 7.03
C PRO A 39 -15.70 13.11 7.18
N ILE A 40 -14.49 13.42 7.65
CA ILE A 40 -14.03 14.79 7.87
C ILE A 40 -13.06 15.24 6.78
N ILE A 41 -12.06 14.42 6.48
CA ILE A 41 -11.01 14.79 5.52
C ILE A 41 -11.44 14.55 4.07
N GLY A 42 -12.38 13.64 3.79
CA GLY A 42 -12.83 13.33 2.43
C GLY A 42 -13.71 14.42 1.79
N GLU A 43 -14.26 15.34 2.58
CA GLU A 43 -15.12 16.43 2.06
C GLU A 43 -14.34 17.54 1.34
N TRP A 44 -13.02 17.58 1.51
CA TRP A 44 -12.16 18.67 1.04
C TRP A 44 -11.41 18.25 -0.21
N GLN A 45 -11.22 19.17 -1.15
CA GLN A 45 -10.32 18.94 -2.28
C GLN A 45 -8.87 19.07 -1.79
N HIS A 46 -8.17 17.94 -1.73
CA HIS A 46 -6.76 17.91 -1.33
C HIS A 46 -5.85 17.98 -2.56
N PRO A 47 -4.73 18.71 -2.48
CA PRO A 47 -3.72 18.64 -3.52
C PRO A 47 -3.08 17.24 -3.54
N PRO A 48 -2.64 16.72 -4.70
CA PRO A 48 -2.11 15.35 -4.82
C PRO A 48 -0.94 15.04 -3.86
N ILE A 49 -0.13 16.06 -3.53
CA ILE A 49 0.98 15.92 -2.59
C ILE A 49 0.51 15.63 -1.16
N LEU A 50 -0.65 16.17 -0.77
CA LEU A 50 -1.21 15.98 0.56
C LEU A 50 -1.86 14.59 0.66
N GLU A 51 -2.63 14.16 -0.35
CA GLU A 51 -3.11 12.77 -0.45
C GLU A 51 -1.92 11.78 -0.36
N PHE A 52 -0.78 12.09 -1.01
CA PHE A 52 0.40 11.22 -0.98
C PHE A 52 1.00 11.12 0.41
N SER A 53 1.04 12.26 1.11
CA SER A 53 1.54 12.28 2.49
C SER A 53 0.69 11.43 3.43
N TYR A 54 -0.64 11.40 3.25
CA TYR A 54 -1.51 10.53 4.03
C TYR A 54 -1.19 9.05 3.78
N HIS A 55 -1.00 8.66 2.52
CA HIS A 55 -0.56 7.31 2.18
C HIS A 55 0.78 6.93 2.84
N ILE A 56 1.77 7.83 2.82
CA ILE A 56 3.06 7.59 3.48
C ILE A 56 2.90 7.41 5.00
N VAL A 57 2.05 8.20 5.65
CA VAL A 57 1.76 8.03 7.09
C VAL A 57 1.13 6.67 7.35
N VAL A 58 0.12 6.26 6.58
CA VAL A 58 -0.51 4.94 6.69
C VAL A 58 0.50 3.83 6.46
N SER A 59 1.37 3.95 5.45
CA SER A 59 2.42 2.98 5.15
C SER A 59 3.39 2.81 6.31
N VAL A 60 3.85 3.90 6.92
CA VAL A 60 4.71 3.85 8.12
C VAL A 60 4.01 3.10 9.24
N VAL A 61 2.77 3.47 9.58
CA VAL A 61 1.99 2.79 10.63
C VAL A 61 1.84 1.30 10.34
N LEU A 62 1.51 0.93 9.10
CA LEU A 62 1.38 -0.46 8.68
C LEU A 62 2.67 -1.25 8.83
N VAL A 63 3.85 -0.66 8.53
CA VAL A 63 5.13 -1.33 8.73
C VAL A 63 5.39 -1.63 10.20
N TYR A 64 5.09 -0.68 11.11
CA TYR A 64 5.20 -0.92 12.55
C TYR A 64 4.27 -2.04 13.01
N MET A 65 3.00 -1.99 12.60
CA MET A 65 2.00 -3.00 12.95
C MET A 65 2.38 -4.38 12.42
N LEU A 66 2.74 -4.47 11.14
CA LEU A 66 3.13 -5.72 10.49
C LEU A 66 4.35 -6.34 11.18
N PHE A 67 5.38 -5.55 11.48
CA PHE A 67 6.55 -6.04 12.21
C PHE A 67 6.17 -6.55 13.61
N PHE A 68 5.34 -5.81 14.35
CA PHE A 68 4.90 -6.20 15.68
C PHE A 68 4.14 -7.54 15.64
N PHE A 69 3.16 -7.69 14.75
CA PHE A 69 2.39 -8.92 14.63
C PHE A 69 3.24 -10.10 14.16
N LEU A 70 4.11 -9.90 13.16
CA LEU A 70 5.02 -10.96 12.71
C LEU A 70 5.94 -11.45 13.82
N ARG A 71 6.39 -10.54 14.69
CA ARG A 71 7.22 -10.89 15.85
C ARG A 71 6.48 -11.76 16.88
N LEU A 72 5.17 -11.58 17.06
CA LEU A 72 4.36 -12.44 17.94
C LEU A 72 4.37 -13.90 17.47
N TRP A 73 4.56 -14.14 16.17
CA TRP A 73 4.64 -15.48 15.57
C TRP A 73 6.06 -15.91 15.19
N ASN A 74 7.10 -15.15 15.56
CA ASN A 74 8.50 -15.39 15.16
C ASN A 74 8.72 -15.45 13.63
N LEU A 75 7.92 -14.68 12.88
CA LEU A 75 7.95 -14.59 11.42
C LEU A 75 8.60 -13.30 10.90
N GLU A 76 9.08 -12.42 11.77
CA GLU A 76 9.62 -11.10 11.43
C GLU A 76 10.88 -11.15 10.56
N CYS A 77 11.55 -12.30 10.49
CA CYS A 77 12.71 -12.56 9.63
C CYS A 77 12.35 -13.28 8.32
N LYS A 78 11.08 -13.57 8.06
CA LYS A 78 10.63 -14.36 6.90
C LYS A 78 10.09 -13.45 5.80
N LEU A 79 10.81 -13.32 4.68
CA LEU A 79 10.38 -12.51 3.52
C LEU A 79 8.95 -12.84 3.07
N TRP A 80 8.66 -14.14 2.92
CA TRP A 80 7.38 -14.62 2.44
C TRP A 80 6.23 -14.14 3.33
N ALA A 81 6.44 -13.96 4.64
CA ALA A 81 5.40 -13.51 5.56
C ALA A 81 4.98 -12.06 5.27
N TYR A 82 5.94 -11.17 4.99
CA TYR A 82 5.64 -9.79 4.57
C TYR A 82 4.89 -9.75 3.24
N VAL A 83 5.33 -10.55 2.26
CA VAL A 83 4.72 -10.62 0.92
C VAL A 83 3.28 -11.13 0.99
N SER A 84 3.08 -12.29 1.63
CA SER A 84 1.76 -12.92 1.72
C SER A 84 0.77 -12.06 2.51
N ILE A 85 1.16 -11.52 3.67
CA ILE A 85 0.26 -10.68 4.46
C ILE A 85 -0.07 -9.39 3.72
N SER A 86 0.91 -8.75 3.06
CA SER A 86 0.64 -7.54 2.27
C SER A 86 -0.31 -7.81 1.11
N GLY A 87 -0.17 -8.95 0.43
CA GLY A 87 -1.12 -9.39 -0.61
C GLY A 87 -2.53 -9.61 -0.07
N VAL A 88 -2.68 -10.24 1.10
CA VAL A 88 -3.97 -10.42 1.77
C VAL A 88 -4.59 -9.08 2.17
N ILE A 89 -3.79 -8.18 2.77
CA ILE A 89 -4.25 -6.82 3.09
C ILE A 89 -4.72 -6.11 1.83
N GLY A 90 -3.92 -6.13 0.75
CA GLY A 90 -4.28 -5.56 -0.55
C GLY A 90 -5.62 -6.07 -1.06
N LEU A 91 -5.84 -7.38 -1.01
CA LEU A 91 -7.11 -7.99 -1.41
C LEU A 91 -8.28 -7.51 -0.53
N LEU A 92 -8.08 -7.43 0.79
CA LEU A 92 -9.12 -7.01 1.74
C LEU A 92 -9.49 -5.53 1.59
N ILE A 93 -8.56 -4.67 1.18
CA ILE A 93 -8.81 -3.23 1.02
C ILE A 93 -9.33 -2.86 -0.37
N TYR A 94 -9.15 -3.71 -1.39
CA TYR A 94 -9.64 -3.42 -2.74
C TYR A 94 -11.14 -3.03 -2.82
N PRO A 95 -12.06 -3.67 -2.06
CA PRO A 95 -13.47 -3.28 -2.05
C PRO A 95 -13.76 -1.82 -1.66
N THR A 96 -12.80 -1.11 -1.06
CA THR A 96 -12.93 0.35 -0.80
C THR A 96 -13.10 1.17 -2.08
N THR A 97 -12.78 0.61 -3.24
CA THR A 97 -13.07 1.21 -4.54
C THR A 97 -14.56 1.46 -4.77
N ALA A 98 -15.46 0.72 -4.11
CA ALA A 98 -16.90 0.95 -4.18
C ALA A 98 -17.36 2.17 -3.37
N LEU A 99 -16.45 2.81 -2.62
CA LEU A 99 -16.75 3.96 -1.77
C LEU A 99 -16.37 5.30 -2.44
N SER A 100 -15.94 5.29 -3.70
CA SER A 100 -15.60 6.51 -4.46
C SER A 100 -15.86 6.32 -5.94
N ASP A 101 -16.35 7.38 -6.59
CA ASP A 101 -16.52 7.42 -8.05
C ASP A 101 -15.19 7.69 -8.79
N ARG A 102 -14.09 7.99 -8.07
CA ARG A 102 -12.76 8.29 -8.64
C ARG A 102 -11.89 7.05 -8.85
N THR A 103 -12.32 5.91 -8.33
CA THR A 103 -11.53 4.68 -8.24
C THR A 103 -12.02 3.62 -9.24
N PRO A 104 -11.27 2.52 -9.47
CA PRO A 104 -11.66 1.51 -10.45
C PRO A 104 -13.02 0.87 -10.15
N GLU A 105 -13.64 0.25 -11.15
CA GLU A 105 -14.84 -0.54 -10.91
C GLU A 105 -14.54 -1.72 -9.98
N LEU A 106 -15.47 -2.04 -9.07
CA LEU A 106 -15.31 -3.11 -8.06
C LEU A 106 -15.00 -4.50 -8.66
N TYR A 107 -15.39 -4.75 -9.90
CA TYR A 107 -15.20 -6.04 -10.56
C TYR A 107 -14.24 -5.95 -11.76
N ASP A 108 -13.45 -4.87 -11.87
CA ASP A 108 -12.40 -4.77 -12.88
C ASP A 108 -11.26 -5.75 -12.55
N GLY A 109 -11.26 -6.88 -13.24
CA GLY A 109 -10.26 -7.94 -13.05
C GLY A 109 -8.83 -7.48 -13.29
N TYR A 110 -8.61 -6.53 -14.20
CA TYR A 110 -7.27 -6.03 -14.49
C TYR A 110 -6.80 -5.07 -13.39
N ALA A 111 -7.69 -4.20 -12.88
CA ALA A 111 -7.41 -3.39 -11.70
C ALA A 111 -7.10 -4.24 -10.46
N ILE A 112 -7.86 -5.31 -10.21
CA ILE A 112 -7.60 -6.25 -9.11
C ILE A 112 -6.19 -6.86 -9.21
N ILE A 113 -5.81 -7.32 -10.40
CA ILE A 113 -4.49 -7.93 -10.62
C ILE A 113 -3.37 -6.92 -10.36
N LEU A 114 -3.47 -5.72 -10.95
CA LEU A 114 -2.49 -4.65 -10.73
C LEU A 114 -2.38 -4.32 -9.24
N TRP A 115 -3.52 -4.15 -8.56
CA TRP A 115 -3.61 -3.85 -7.15
C TRP A 115 -2.90 -4.88 -6.27
N ILE A 116 -3.17 -6.17 -6.50
CA ILE A 116 -2.52 -7.26 -5.76
C ILE A 116 -1.01 -7.27 -6.04
N ILE A 117 -0.58 -7.13 -7.30
CA ILE A 117 0.85 -7.08 -7.66
C ILE A 117 1.56 -5.95 -6.91
N GLY A 118 0.97 -4.75 -6.86
CA GLY A 118 1.54 -3.61 -6.13
C GLY A 118 1.72 -3.92 -4.64
N HIS A 119 0.76 -4.61 -4.02
CA HIS A 119 0.85 -5.01 -2.61
C HIS A 119 1.87 -6.12 -2.36
N LEU A 120 2.06 -7.05 -3.31
CA LEU A 120 3.13 -8.03 -3.24
C LEU A 120 4.51 -7.36 -3.35
N ILE A 121 4.67 -6.36 -4.23
CA ILE A 121 5.88 -5.54 -4.35
C ILE A 121 6.14 -4.77 -3.05
N TYR A 122 5.10 -4.20 -2.45
CA TYR A 122 5.20 -3.51 -1.16
C TYR A 122 5.73 -4.44 -0.06
N GLY A 123 5.09 -5.59 0.14
CA GLY A 123 5.53 -6.59 1.12
C GLY A 123 6.95 -7.11 0.86
N PHE A 124 7.30 -7.31 -0.41
CA PHE A 124 8.66 -7.69 -0.81
C PHE A 124 9.67 -6.62 -0.41
N SER A 125 9.40 -5.35 -0.71
CA SER A 125 10.31 -4.24 -0.38
C SER A 125 10.53 -4.13 1.14
N ILE A 126 9.48 -4.22 1.95
CA ILE A 126 9.58 -4.21 3.41
C ILE A 126 10.48 -5.35 3.89
N GLY A 127 10.19 -6.58 3.43
CA GLY A 127 10.92 -7.76 3.87
C GLY A 127 12.41 -7.70 3.51
N VAL A 128 12.75 -7.18 2.33
CA VAL A 128 14.15 -6.99 1.88
C VAL A 128 14.86 -5.95 2.75
N PHE A 129 14.30 -4.74 2.91
CA PHE A 129 14.94 -3.70 3.71
C PHE A 129 15.06 -4.12 5.18
N ARG A 130 14.06 -4.82 5.72
CA ARG A 130 14.08 -5.29 7.10
C ARG A 130 15.19 -6.30 7.36
N GLN A 131 15.40 -7.24 6.44
CA GLN A 131 16.47 -8.25 6.55
C GLN A 131 17.85 -7.64 6.37
N HIS A 132 17.99 -6.66 5.46
CA HIS A 132 19.25 -5.96 5.29
C HIS A 132 19.65 -5.24 6.59
N SER A 133 18.73 -4.51 7.22
CA SER A 133 19.01 -3.80 8.46
C SER A 133 19.12 -4.68 9.71
N TYR A 134 18.88 -5.99 9.62
CA TYR A 134 19.18 -6.93 10.71
C TYR A 134 20.64 -7.41 10.68
N LYS A 135 21.28 -7.38 9.50
CA LYS A 135 22.64 -7.88 9.30
C LYS A 135 23.73 -6.83 9.57
N THR A 136 23.33 -5.57 9.70
CA THR A 136 24.18 -4.40 10.01
C THR A 136 24.01 -3.99 11.46
#